data_AF-A0A9E5VNH5-F1
#
_entry.id   AF-A0A9E5VNH5-F1
#
_cell.length_a   1.000
_cell.length_b   1.000
_cell.length_c   1.000
_cell.angle_alpha   90.00
_cell.angle_beta   90.00
_cell.angle_gamma   90.00
#
_symmetry.space_group_name_H-M   'P 1'
#
loop_
_entity.id
_entity.type
_entity.pdbx_description
1 polymer ?
#
loop_
_entity_poly.entity_id
_entity_poly.type
_entity_poly.pdbx_seq_one_letter_code
_entity_poly.pdbx_strand_id
1 'polypeptide(L)' 'MKYCPVCHIEYADTAEFCKKCEARLLEKAQASKNVKTDYRRLLITCLLTGGFILFVMLLYYIISLLAR' A
#
# COMPACT_ATOMS: atom_id res chain seq x y z
N MET A 1 -13.56 21.69 5.92
CA MET A 1 -12.40 22.44 6.43
C MET A 1 -11.15 21.87 5.77
N LYS A 2 -10.27 22.73 5.25
CA LYS A 2 -9.06 22.31 4.54
C LYS A 2 -7.84 22.47 5.45
N TYR A 3 -7.02 21.43 5.50
CA TYR A 3 -5.86 21.39 6.39
C TYR A 3 -4.57 21.38 5.58
N CYS A 4 -3.63 22.23 5.98
CA CYS A 4 -2.31 22.24 5.39
C CYS A 4 -1.38 21.25 6.15
N PRO A 5 -0.88 20.18 5.51
CA PRO A 5 0.01 19.21 6.16
C PRO A 5 1.41 19.75 6.51
N VAL A 6 1.79 20.92 5.96
CA VAL A 6 3.10 21.53 6.18
C VAL A 6 3.03 22.58 7.28
N CYS A 7 2.08 23.51 7.17
CA CYS A 7 1.95 24.61 8.12
C CYS A 7 1.05 24.30 9.31
N HIS A 8 0.30 23.18 9.29
CA HIS A 8 -0.66 22.81 10.32
C HIS A 8 -1.76 23.89 10.56
N ILE A 9 -1.98 24.78 9.59
CA ILE A 9 -2.98 25.86 9.67
C ILE A 9 -4.29 25.36 9.05
N GLU A 10 -5.40 25.67 9.72
CA GLU A 10 -6.75 25.40 9.24
C GLU A 10 -7.23 26.55 8.34
N TYR A 11 -7.72 26.20 7.16
CA TYR A 11 -8.29 27.16 6.21
C TYR A 11 -9.74 26.82 5.90
N ALA A 12 -10.53 27.86 5.62
CA ALA A 12 -11.88 27.71 5.11
C ALA A 12 -11.89 26.92 3.80
N ASP A 13 -12.94 26.13 3.55
CA ASP A 13 -13.07 25.19 2.42
C ASP A 13 -12.84 25.79 1.02
N THR A 14 -12.84 27.12 0.91
CA THR A 14 -12.64 27.87 -0.34
C THR A 14 -11.17 27.99 -0.77
N ALA A 15 -10.19 27.65 0.08
CA ALA A 15 -8.76 27.77 -0.25
C ALA A 15 -8.16 26.43 -0.71
N GLU A 16 -7.79 26.31 -1.98
CA GLU A 16 -7.16 25.09 -2.55
C GLU A 16 -5.65 25.02 -2.30
N PHE A 17 -4.99 26.17 -2.08
CA PHE A 17 -3.55 26.30 -1.89
C PHE A 17 -3.18 27.14 -0.68
N CYS A 18 -2.13 26.72 0.02
CA CYS A 18 -1.64 27.34 1.24
C CYS A 18 -0.93 28.64 0.87
N LYS A 19 -1.42 29.79 1.34
CA LYS A 19 -0.77 31.09 1.03
C LYS A 19 0.67 31.23 1.53
N LYS A 20 1.10 30.37 2.45
CA LYS A 20 2.43 30.43 3.09
C LYS A 20 3.43 29.42 2.52
N CYS A 21 2.93 28.32 1.99
CA CYS A 21 3.74 27.15 1.67
C CYS A 21 3.44 26.58 0.28
N GLU A 22 2.45 27.16 -0.42
CA GLU A 22 1.98 26.80 -1.76
C GLU A 22 1.55 25.33 -1.91
N ALA A 23 1.64 24.55 -0.83
CA ALA A 23 1.19 23.18 -0.77
C ALA A 23 -0.33 23.15 -0.94
N ARG A 24 -0.79 22.18 -1.73
CA ARG A 24 -2.21 21.91 -1.94
C ARG A 24 -2.84 21.52 -0.60
N LEU A 25 -3.90 22.24 -0.19
CA LEU A 25 -4.58 21.87 1.04
C LEU A 25 -5.35 20.58 0.82
N LEU A 26 -5.24 19.69 1.80
CA LEU A 26 -5.98 18.45 1.80
C LEU A 26 -7.36 18.73 2.38
N GLU A 27 -8.38 18.39 1.60
CA GLU A 27 -9.76 18.44 2.04
C GLU A 27 -9.96 17.34 3.09
N LYS A 28 -10.34 17.73 4.32
CA LYS A 28 -10.57 16.81 5.44
C LYS A 28 -11.64 15.74 5.12
N ALA A 29 -12.39 15.92 4.03
CA ALA A 29 -13.39 15.00 3.51
C ALA A 29 -12.84 13.76 2.78
N GLN A 30 -11.52 13.62 2.57
CA GLN A 30 -10.94 12.39 2.00
C GLN A 30 -10.22 11.50 3.03
N ALA A 31 -10.48 11.69 4.33
CA ALA A 31 -10.17 10.70 5.36
C ALA A 31 -11.13 9.48 5.36
N SER A 32 -11.81 9.22 4.23
CA SER A 32 -12.61 8.02 4.00
C SER A 32 -12.46 7.52 2.56
N LYS A 33 -11.23 7.51 2.02
CA LYS A 33 -10.87 6.38 1.17
C LYS A 33 -10.28 5.34 2.08
N ASN A 34 -11.16 4.42 2.49
CA ASN A 34 -10.84 3.04 2.78
C ASN A 34 -9.59 2.64 1.98
N VAL A 35 -8.40 2.75 2.59
CA VAL A 35 -7.24 2.00 2.12
C VAL A 35 -7.56 0.57 2.52
N LYS A 36 -8.45 -0.06 1.74
CA LYS A 36 -8.42 -1.50 1.54
C LYS A 36 -7.08 -1.73 0.86
N THR A 37 -6.01 -1.76 1.65
CA THR A 37 -4.92 -2.65 1.34
C THR A 37 -5.63 -3.99 1.21
N ASP A 38 -5.89 -4.43 -0.02
CA ASP A 38 -6.64 -5.63 -0.33
C ASP A 38 -5.87 -6.80 0.29
N TYR A 39 -6.13 -7.05 1.58
CA TYR A 39 -5.49 -8.09 2.38
C TYR A 39 -5.66 -9.43 1.67
N ARG A 40 -6.79 -9.60 0.99
CA ARG A 40 -7.07 -10.73 0.11
C ARG A 40 -6.08 -10.86 -1.05
N ARG A 41 -5.69 -9.76 -1.73
CA ARG A 41 -4.64 -9.80 -2.75
C ARG A 41 -3.28 -10.13 -2.16
N LEU A 42 -2.90 -9.52 -1.03
CA LEU A 42 -1.62 -9.86 -0.38
C LEU A 42 -1.58 -11.34 0.02
N LEU A 43 -2.67 -11.86 0.59
CA LEU A 43 -2.75 -13.25 1.04
C LEU A 43 -2.69 -14.21 -0.15
N ILE A 44 -3.41 -13.92 -1.24
CA ILE A 44 -3.33 -14.71 -2.49
C ILE A 44 -1.89 -14.69 -3.04
N THR A 45 -1.26 -13.52 -3.15
CA THR A 45 0.11 -13.42 -3.65
C THR A 45 1.07 -14.21 -2.77
N CYS A 46 0.96 -14.08 -1.45
CA CYS A 46 1.84 -14.76 -0.51
C CYS A 46 1.66 -16.29 -0.52
N LEU A 47 0.43 -16.78 -0.68
CA LEU A 47 0.15 -18.21 -0.83
C LEU A 47 0.72 -18.75 -2.15
N LEU A 48 0.59 -17.98 -3.23
CA LEU A 48 1.07 -18.38 -4.56
C LEU A 48 2.60 -18.46 -4.61
N THR A 49 3.30 -17.42 -4.10
CA THR A 49 4.77 -17.44 -4.02
C THR A 49 5.27 -18.49 -3.04
N GLY A 50 4.65 -18.63 -1.87
CA GLY A 50 5.00 -19.67 -0.91
C GLY A 50 4.87 -21.07 -1.50
N GLY A 51 3.75 -21.35 -2.19
CA GLY A 51 3.53 -22.62 -2.87
C GLY A 51 4.53 -22.90 -3.98
N PHE A 52 4.86 -21.89 -4.80
CA PHE A 52 5.83 -22.03 -5.89
C PHE A 52 7.24 -22.38 -5.38
N ILE A 53 7.69 -21.71 -4.32
CA ILE A 53 9.01 -21.96 -3.72
C ILE A 53 9.09 -23.39 -3.17
N LEU A 54 8.06 -23.83 -2.44
CA LEU A 54 7.99 -25.20 -1.92
C LEU A 54 7.99 -26.24 -3.04
N PHE A 55 7.25 -25.99 -4.12
CA PHE A 55 7.20 -26.87 -5.27
C PHE A 55 8.58 -27.03 -5.94
N VAL A 56 9.31 -25.92 -6.15
CA VAL A 56 10.66 -25.95 -6.72
C VAL A 56 11.63 -26.71 -5.80
N MET A 57 11.59 -26.47 -4.48
CA MET A 57 12.42 -27.21 -3.54
C MET A 57 12.14 -28.72 -3.57
N LEU A 58 10.86 -29.10 -3.68
CA LEU A 58 10.46 -30.50 -3.74
C LEU A 58 10.94 -31.17 -5.03
N LEU A 59 10.78 -30.51 -6.18
CA LEU A 59 11.36 -30.98 -7.45
C LEU A 59 12.87 -31.16 -7.36
N TYR A 60 13.57 -30.18 -6.78
CA TYR A 60 15.03 -30.25 -6.62
C TYR A 60 15.44 -31.42 -5.72
N TYR A 61 14.70 -31.67 -4.65
CA TYR A 61 14.93 -32.81 -3.76
C TYR A 61 14.73 -34.14 -4.48
N ILE A 62 13.66 -34.29 -5.27
CA ILE A 62 13.41 -35.52 -6.05
C ILE A 62 14.50 -35.74 -7.10
N ILE A 63 14.91 -34.70 -7.83
CA ILE A 63 16.01 -34.79 -8.80
C ILE A 63 17.31 -35.17 -8.09
N SER A 64 17.62 -34.55 -6.95
CA SER A 64 18.80 -34.88 -6.16
C SER A 64 18.76 -36.31 -5.61
N LEU A 65 17.58 -36.86 -5.34
CA LEU A 65 17.41 -38.24 -4.87
C LEU A 65 17.51 -39.26 -6.00
N LEU A 66 17.16 -38.86 -7.23
CA LEU A 66 17.34 -39.66 -8.44
C LEU A 66 18.78 -39.62 -8.97
N ALA A 67 19.48 -38.50 -8.75
CA ALA A 67 20.87 -38.28 -9.15
C ALA A 67 21.89 -38.86 -8.16
N ARG A 68 21.43 -39.37 -7.02
CA ARG A 68 22.24 -40.01 -5.98
C ARG A 68 22.08 -41.52 -6.04
#